data_AF-A0A1G8ZD81-F1
#
_entry.id   AF-A0A1G8ZD81-F1
#
_cell.length_a   1.000
_cell.length_b   1.000
_cell.length_c   1.000
_cell.angle_alpha   90.00
_cell.angle_beta   90.00
_cell.angle_gamma   90.00
#
_symmetry.space_group_name_H-M   'P 1'
#
loop_
_entity.id
_entity.type
_entity.pdbx_description
1 polymer ?
#
loop_
_entity_poly.entity_id
_entity_poly.type
_entity_poly.pdbx_seq_one_letter_code
_entity_poly.pdbx_strand_id
1 'polypeptide(L)'
;MSFIKAIGRISLKIFKYILLIIILVTLPILSWFIMGQIQALILVPDDFIMWAVGDSIPTLALFLFMMIAYPVINFTHIKKDQTFLKASNLVKRHKKVSITAFLGVAMIIGYYMFTNASVISSDKIVTHGFFYPQGKEYSYSDIKALHTGTYNRTIPFIRDKGEFYYIIELNNGKKINLANIGGVKDHRDSWLTFMELDQVFTELDVVKNVDAKNFDSHLKNLDPLYRGRIQNIFENVK
;
A
#
# COMPACT_ATOMS: atom_id res chain seq x y z
N MET A 1 49.55 -23.17 -5.87
CA MET A 1 48.20 -23.79 -5.81
C MET A 1 47.25 -23.20 -4.76
N SER A 2 47.71 -22.43 -3.75
CA SER A 2 46.82 -21.86 -2.70
C SER A 2 46.12 -20.54 -3.09
N PHE A 3 46.73 -19.72 -3.95
CA PHE A 3 46.24 -18.40 -4.35
C PHE A 3 44.98 -18.45 -5.24
N ILE A 4 44.95 -19.35 -6.24
CA ILE A 4 43.79 -19.57 -7.13
C ILE A 4 42.58 -20.08 -6.33
N LYS A 5 42.81 -20.97 -5.34
CA LYS A 5 41.76 -21.45 -4.42
C LYS A 5 41.28 -20.36 -3.45
N ALA A 6 42.08 -19.33 -3.19
CA ALA A 6 41.68 -18.19 -2.36
C ALA A 6 40.82 -17.20 -3.16
N ILE A 7 41.23 -16.87 -4.39
CA ILE A 7 40.47 -16.02 -5.32
C ILE A 7 39.09 -16.63 -5.63
N GLY A 8 39.04 -17.94 -5.95
CA GLY A 8 37.77 -18.64 -6.20
C GLY A 8 36.83 -18.68 -4.97
N ARG A 9 37.37 -18.67 -3.75
CA ARG A 9 36.56 -18.60 -2.52
C ARG A 9 36.04 -17.19 -2.25
N ILE A 10 36.78 -16.15 -2.61
CA ILE A 10 36.35 -14.76 -2.48
C ILE A 10 35.28 -14.44 -3.53
N SER A 11 35.48 -14.83 -4.79
CA SER A 11 34.50 -14.60 -5.85
C SER A 11 33.16 -15.30 -5.57
N LEU A 12 33.20 -16.53 -5.04
CA LEU A 12 31.99 -17.26 -4.66
C LEU A 12 31.23 -16.60 -3.51
N LYS A 13 31.94 -15.98 -2.55
CA LYS A 13 31.30 -15.22 -1.46
C LYS A 13 30.61 -13.98 -2.01
N ILE A 14 31.29 -13.21 -2.87
CA ILE A 14 30.73 -12.01 -3.50
C ILE A 14 29.49 -12.38 -4.32
N PHE A 15 29.57 -13.43 -5.14
CA PHE A 15 28.44 -13.93 -5.92
C PHE A 15 27.23 -14.30 -5.05
N LYS A 16 27.46 -15.01 -3.93
CA LYS A 16 26.40 -15.34 -2.97
C LYS A 16 25.73 -14.11 -2.37
N TYR A 17 26.49 -13.05 -2.06
CA TYR A 17 25.90 -11.81 -1.54
C TYR A 17 25.07 -11.08 -2.58
N ILE A 18 25.53 -11.03 -3.83
CA ILE A 18 24.78 -10.43 -4.94
C ILE A 18 23.46 -11.19 -5.13
N LEU A 19 23.51 -12.52 -5.19
CA LEU A 19 22.32 -13.35 -5.33
C LEU A 19 21.34 -13.15 -4.16
N LEU A 20 21.86 -13.04 -2.94
CA LEU A 20 21.06 -12.80 -1.75
C LEU A 20 20.34 -11.45 -1.78
N ILE A 21 21.03 -10.39 -2.23
CA ILE A 21 20.44 -9.06 -2.38
C ILE A 21 19.35 -9.08 -3.45
N ILE A 22 19.61 -9.75 -4.59
CA ILE A 22 18.62 -9.91 -5.66
C ILE A 22 17.36 -10.58 -5.10
N ILE A 23 17.50 -11.73 -4.44
CA ILE A 23 16.36 -12.44 -3.84
C ILE A 23 15.63 -11.57 -2.81
N LEU A 24 16.38 -10.85 -1.98
CA LEU A 24 15.80 -9.99 -0.96
C LEU A 24 14.95 -8.88 -1.58
N VAL A 25 15.35 -8.31 -2.71
CA VAL A 25 14.59 -7.23 -3.38
C VAL A 25 13.46 -7.79 -4.25
N THR A 26 13.67 -8.87 -5.00
CA THR A 26 12.68 -9.37 -5.96
C THR A 26 11.52 -10.09 -5.31
N LEU A 27 11.76 -10.85 -4.23
CA LEU A 27 10.74 -11.68 -3.60
C LEU A 27 9.58 -10.87 -2.97
N PRO A 28 9.83 -9.75 -2.27
CA PRO A 28 8.77 -8.86 -1.78
C PRO A 28 7.95 -8.22 -2.90
N ILE A 29 8.61 -7.75 -3.97
CA ILE A 29 7.93 -7.14 -5.13
C ILE A 29 7.00 -8.16 -5.79
N LEU A 30 7.50 -9.38 -6.02
CA LEU A 30 6.71 -10.44 -6.61
C LEU A 30 5.55 -10.87 -5.70
N SER A 31 5.80 -10.96 -4.39
CA SER A 31 4.78 -11.30 -3.40
C SER A 31 3.67 -10.24 -3.32
N TRP A 32 4.04 -8.96 -3.39
CA TRP A 32 3.09 -7.84 -3.48
C TRP A 32 2.23 -7.95 -4.73
N PHE A 33 2.86 -8.16 -5.89
CA PHE A 33 2.15 -8.30 -7.16
C PHE A 33 1.17 -9.47 -7.13
N ILE A 34 1.63 -10.65 -6.71
CA ILE A 34 0.78 -11.85 -6.59
C ILE A 34 -0.37 -11.60 -5.62
N MET A 35 -0.12 -10.95 -4.48
CA MET A 35 -1.17 -10.63 -3.51
C MET A 35 -2.26 -9.76 -4.15
N GLY A 36 -1.88 -8.72 -4.91
CA GLY A 36 -2.83 -7.86 -5.62
C GLY A 36 -3.67 -8.62 -6.65
N GLN A 37 -3.07 -9.56 -7.38
CA GLN A 37 -3.81 -10.42 -8.31
C GLN A 37 -4.80 -11.35 -7.60
N ILE A 38 -4.39 -11.95 -6.47
CA ILE A 38 -5.28 -12.79 -5.66
C ILE A 38 -6.41 -11.97 -5.04
N GLN A 39 -6.14 -10.74 -4.58
CA GLN A 39 -7.16 -9.82 -4.08
C GLN A 39 -8.18 -9.47 -5.16
N ALA A 40 -7.71 -9.12 -6.37
CA ALA A 40 -8.57 -8.85 -7.50
C ALA A 40 -9.45 -10.05 -7.86
N LEU A 41 -8.89 -11.26 -7.84
CA LEU A 41 -9.63 -12.48 -8.16
C LEU A 41 -10.69 -12.84 -7.11
N ILE A 42 -10.44 -12.59 -5.82
CA ILE A 42 -11.28 -13.10 -4.73
C ILE A 42 -12.25 -12.04 -4.19
N LEU A 43 -11.82 -10.77 -4.11
CA LEU A 43 -12.56 -9.71 -3.43
C LEU A 43 -13.28 -8.76 -4.39
N VAL A 44 -12.85 -8.70 -5.65
CA VAL A 44 -13.37 -7.74 -6.62
C VAL A 44 -14.42 -8.43 -7.50
N PRO A 45 -15.69 -8.00 -7.48
CA PRO A 45 -16.74 -8.50 -8.36
C PRO A 45 -16.53 -8.02 -9.81
N ASP A 46 -17.09 -8.72 -10.78
CA ASP A 46 -16.94 -8.41 -12.22
C ASP A 46 -17.51 -7.05 -12.65
N ASP A 47 -18.43 -6.49 -11.86
CA ASP A 47 -19.11 -5.22 -12.11
C ASP A 47 -18.40 -4.01 -11.49
N PHE A 48 -17.21 -4.19 -10.91
CA PHE A 48 -16.47 -3.10 -10.29
C PHE A 48 -16.14 -1.99 -11.28
N ILE A 49 -16.01 -0.77 -10.78
CA ILE A 49 -15.49 0.40 -11.50
C ILE A 49 -14.02 0.59 -11.13
N MET A 50 -13.75 0.62 -9.83
CA MET A 50 -12.44 0.82 -9.24
C MET A 50 -12.36 0.08 -7.92
N TRP A 51 -11.17 -0.39 -7.55
CA TRP A 51 -10.91 -0.83 -6.20
C TRP A 51 -9.60 -0.25 -5.68
N ALA A 52 -9.54 -0.06 -4.37
CA ALA A 52 -8.41 0.51 -3.66
C ALA A 52 -8.01 -0.38 -2.48
N VAL A 53 -6.71 -0.43 -2.21
CA VAL A 53 -6.15 -1.06 -1.01
C VAL A 53 -6.07 -0.02 0.11
N GLY A 54 -6.23 -0.44 1.36
CA GLY A 54 -6.13 0.47 2.49
C GLY A 54 -4.75 1.12 2.65
N ASP A 55 -4.73 2.37 3.13
CA ASP A 55 -3.51 3.21 3.24
C ASP A 55 -2.39 2.63 4.09
N SER A 56 -2.71 1.75 5.04
CA SER A 56 -1.73 1.13 5.93
C SER A 56 -0.88 0.07 5.22
N ILE A 57 -1.32 -0.42 4.05
CA ILE A 57 -0.75 -1.61 3.42
C ILE A 57 0.71 -1.39 2.96
N PRO A 58 1.10 -0.28 2.31
CA PRO A 58 2.51 -0.02 1.96
C PRO A 58 3.45 -0.04 3.18
N THR A 59 3.02 0.58 4.29
CA THR A 59 3.81 0.61 5.53
C THR A 59 3.92 -0.79 6.15
N LEU A 60 2.85 -1.58 6.14
CA LEU A 60 2.88 -2.96 6.63
C LEU A 60 3.74 -3.88 5.76
N ALA A 61 3.75 -3.69 4.43
CA ALA A 61 4.63 -4.41 3.53
C ALA A 61 6.11 -4.11 3.83
N LEU A 62 6.44 -2.84 4.06
CA LEU A 62 7.79 -2.45 4.46
C LEU A 62 8.18 -3.09 5.80
N PHE A 63 7.27 -3.11 6.77
CA PHE A 63 7.52 -3.77 8.06
C PHE A 63 7.80 -5.27 7.89
N LEU A 64 6.99 -5.98 7.09
CA LEU A 64 7.24 -7.39 6.74
C LEU A 64 8.58 -7.59 6.02
N PHE A 65 8.92 -6.68 5.12
CA PHE A 65 10.20 -6.70 4.42
C PHE A 65 11.38 -6.58 5.39
N MET A 66 11.34 -5.61 6.32
CA MET A 66 12.39 -5.43 7.34
C MET A 66 12.48 -6.64 8.27
N MET A 67 11.34 -7.23 8.63
CA MET A 67 11.25 -8.47 9.40
C MET A 67 11.95 -9.64 8.72
N ILE A 68 11.83 -9.79 7.39
CA ILE A 68 12.49 -10.83 6.58
C ILE A 68 13.98 -10.50 6.35
N ALA A 69 14.32 -9.24 6.15
CA ALA A 69 15.71 -8.80 5.93
C ALA A 69 16.59 -8.99 7.18
N TYR A 70 16.02 -8.79 8.38
CA TYR A 70 16.74 -8.92 9.64
C TYR A 70 17.45 -10.27 9.86
N PRO A 71 16.81 -11.46 9.71
CA PRO A 71 17.50 -12.75 9.80
C PRO A 71 18.54 -12.93 8.69
N VAL A 72 18.28 -12.44 7.48
CA VAL A 72 19.22 -12.53 6.35
C VAL A 72 20.53 -11.79 6.64
N ILE A 73 20.44 -10.56 7.15
CA ILE A 73 21.60 -9.77 7.61
C ILE A 73 22.30 -10.45 8.79
N ASN A 74 21.54 -11.13 9.65
CA ASN A 74 22.10 -11.87 10.78
C ASN A 74 22.96 -13.08 10.37
N PHE A 75 22.63 -13.75 9.27
CA PHE A 75 23.37 -14.89 8.72
C PHE A 75 24.67 -14.47 8.02
N THR A 76 24.82 -13.21 7.63
CA THR A 76 25.95 -12.72 6.82
C THR A 76 27.16 -12.23 7.62
N HIS A 77 27.21 -12.45 8.94
CA HIS A 77 28.37 -12.16 9.81
C HIS A 77 28.94 -10.72 9.70
N ILE A 78 28.12 -9.73 9.36
CA ILE A 78 28.49 -8.32 9.46
C ILE A 78 28.78 -8.00 10.94
N LYS A 79 29.86 -7.27 11.24
CA LYS A 79 30.31 -6.95 12.61
C LYS A 79 29.11 -6.46 13.44
N LYS A 80 28.78 -7.21 14.49
CA LYS A 80 27.58 -7.02 15.30
C LYS A 80 27.89 -6.12 16.49
N ASP A 81 27.13 -5.04 16.62
CA ASP A 81 27.17 -4.18 17.81
C ASP A 81 26.74 -4.95 19.09
N GLN A 82 27.15 -4.49 20.29
CA GLN A 82 26.85 -5.14 21.56
C GLN A 82 25.35 -5.26 21.83
N THR A 83 24.56 -4.25 21.45
CA THR A 83 23.09 -4.24 21.56
C THR A 83 22.47 -5.35 20.69
N PHE A 84 23.01 -5.51 19.49
CA PHE A 84 22.60 -6.51 18.51
C PHE A 84 22.97 -7.94 18.94
N LEU A 85 24.13 -8.11 19.58
CA LEU A 85 24.55 -9.40 20.14
C LEU A 85 23.60 -9.88 21.24
N LYS A 86 23.19 -9.00 22.15
CA LYS A 86 22.21 -9.31 23.22
C LYS A 86 20.86 -9.74 22.66
N ALA A 87 20.30 -8.99 21.70
CA ALA A 87 19.05 -9.35 21.02
C ALA A 87 19.17 -10.69 20.27
N SER A 88 20.29 -10.92 19.58
CA SER A 88 20.52 -12.17 18.84
C SER A 88 20.64 -13.39 19.76
N ASN A 89 21.20 -13.23 20.96
CA ASN A 89 21.33 -14.31 21.94
C ASN A 89 19.98 -14.68 22.57
N LEU A 90 19.10 -13.70 22.78
CA LEU A 90 17.74 -13.91 23.28
C LEU A 90 16.88 -14.68 22.24
N VAL A 91 16.95 -14.28 20.98
CA VAL A 91 16.30 -14.98 19.85
C VAL A 91 16.88 -16.39 19.68
N LYS A 92 18.19 -16.57 19.78
CA LYS A 92 18.81 -17.91 19.69
C LYS A 92 18.41 -18.82 20.85
N ARG A 93 18.32 -18.27 22.08
CA ARG A 93 17.90 -19.01 23.28
C ARG A 93 16.47 -19.53 23.16
N HIS A 94 15.58 -18.75 22.53
CA HIS A 94 14.19 -19.12 22.32
C HIS A 94 13.85 -19.27 20.83
N LYS A 95 14.75 -19.91 20.05
CA LYS A 95 14.66 -19.96 18.58
C LYS A 95 13.30 -20.46 18.07
N LYS A 96 12.76 -21.53 18.66
CA LYS A 96 11.46 -22.09 18.26
C LYS A 96 10.32 -21.09 18.50
N VAL A 97 10.23 -20.55 19.72
CA VAL A 97 9.19 -19.56 20.09
C VAL A 97 9.29 -18.29 19.24
N SER A 98 10.52 -17.81 18.99
CA SER A 98 10.76 -16.62 18.18
C SER A 98 10.32 -16.81 16.73
N ILE A 99 10.60 -17.97 16.13
CA ILE A 99 10.16 -18.30 14.78
C ILE A 99 8.63 -18.44 14.72
N THR A 100 8.02 -19.14 15.69
CA THR A 100 6.56 -19.29 15.74
C THR A 100 5.86 -17.95 15.92
N ALA A 101 6.34 -17.09 16.81
CA ALA A 101 5.80 -15.75 17.01
C ALA A 101 5.96 -14.89 15.75
N PHE A 102 7.11 -14.95 15.09
CA PHE A 102 7.35 -14.28 13.81
C PHE A 102 6.33 -14.70 12.75
N LEU A 103 6.14 -16.01 12.55
CA LEU A 103 5.19 -16.54 11.57
C LEU A 103 3.75 -16.15 11.91
N GLY A 104 3.37 -16.18 13.18
CA GLY A 104 2.05 -15.73 13.64
C GLY A 104 1.80 -14.26 13.33
N VAL A 105 2.76 -13.38 13.66
CA VAL A 105 2.67 -11.94 13.35
C VAL A 105 2.61 -11.71 11.85
N ALA A 106 3.47 -12.38 11.07
CA ALA A 106 3.48 -12.25 9.62
C ALA A 106 2.16 -12.70 8.98
N MET A 107 1.55 -13.77 9.49
CA MET A 107 0.25 -14.27 9.03
C MET A 107 -0.88 -13.28 9.34
N ILE A 108 -0.90 -12.69 10.55
CA ILE A 108 -1.90 -11.67 10.93
C ILE A 108 -1.78 -10.44 10.04
N ILE A 109 -0.56 -9.94 9.83
CA ILE A 109 -0.32 -8.77 8.97
C ILE A 109 -0.68 -9.11 7.52
N GLY A 110 -0.27 -10.26 7.01
CA GLY A 110 -0.60 -10.72 5.66
C GLY A 110 -2.10 -10.84 5.45
N TYR A 111 -2.84 -11.39 6.41
CA TYR A 111 -4.30 -11.46 6.36
C TYR A 111 -4.97 -10.08 6.42
N TYR A 112 -4.47 -9.17 7.24
CA TYR A 112 -4.94 -7.78 7.26
C TYR A 112 -4.71 -7.09 5.92
N MET A 113 -3.50 -7.21 5.36
CA MET A 113 -3.17 -6.64 4.05
C MET A 113 -4.05 -7.23 2.95
N PHE A 114 -4.31 -8.54 2.99
CA PHE A 114 -5.17 -9.22 2.03
C PHE A 114 -6.63 -8.75 2.11
N THR A 115 -7.18 -8.59 3.31
CA THR A 115 -8.60 -8.27 3.50
C THR A 115 -8.90 -6.78 3.49
N ASN A 116 -7.92 -5.90 3.60
CA ASN A 116 -8.13 -4.45 3.65
C ASN A 116 -8.19 -3.84 2.24
N ALA A 117 -9.30 -4.11 1.55
CA ALA A 117 -9.62 -3.58 0.23
C ALA A 117 -11.02 -2.96 0.21
N SER A 118 -11.21 -1.94 -0.62
CA SER A 118 -12.52 -1.34 -0.88
C SER A 118 -12.78 -1.33 -2.38
N VAL A 119 -13.97 -1.77 -2.76
CA VAL A 119 -14.44 -1.89 -4.15
C VAL A 119 -15.58 -0.91 -4.34
N ILE A 120 -15.54 -0.18 -5.44
CA ILE A 120 -16.64 0.67 -5.91
C ILE A 120 -17.21 0.01 -7.16
N SER A 121 -18.49 -0.36 -7.12
CA SER A 121 -19.30 -0.78 -8.28
C SER A 121 -20.26 0.35 -8.64
N SER A 122 -21.12 0.16 -9.66
CA SER A 122 -22.01 1.21 -10.19
C SER A 122 -23.02 1.79 -9.20
N ASP A 123 -23.43 1.04 -8.19
CA ASP A 123 -24.52 1.37 -7.28
C ASP A 123 -24.14 1.26 -5.78
N LYS A 124 -22.98 0.66 -5.50
CA LYS A 124 -22.55 0.36 -4.13
C LYS A 124 -21.04 0.41 -3.95
N ILE A 125 -20.66 0.52 -2.69
CA ILE A 125 -19.28 0.41 -2.21
C ILE A 125 -19.20 -0.80 -1.30
N VAL A 126 -18.32 -1.76 -1.61
CA VAL A 126 -18.06 -2.93 -0.76
C VAL A 126 -16.71 -2.75 -0.09
N THR A 127 -16.70 -2.71 1.24
CA THR A 127 -15.45 -2.62 1.99
C THR A 127 -15.14 -3.93 2.69
N HIS A 128 -14.00 -4.52 2.37
CA HIS A 128 -13.46 -5.67 3.06
C HIS A 128 -12.60 -5.20 4.24
N GLY A 129 -12.41 -6.09 5.21
CA GLY A 129 -11.49 -5.85 6.30
C GLY A 129 -11.33 -7.07 7.19
N PHE A 130 -10.45 -6.94 8.17
CA PHE A 130 -10.04 -8.05 9.03
C PHE A 130 -11.21 -8.78 9.69
N PHE A 131 -12.23 -8.06 10.17
CA PHE A 131 -13.40 -8.64 10.83
C PHE A 131 -14.59 -8.89 9.90
N TYR A 132 -14.50 -8.43 8.64
CA TYR A 132 -15.55 -8.53 7.63
C TYR A 132 -14.90 -8.86 6.28
N PRO A 133 -14.29 -10.06 6.14
CA PRO A 133 -13.58 -10.46 4.93
C PRO A 133 -14.52 -10.65 3.73
N GLN A 134 -15.78 -11.02 3.97
CA GLN A 134 -16.83 -11.11 2.94
C GLN A 134 -17.28 -9.75 2.41
N GLY A 135 -16.79 -8.66 3.00
CA GLY A 135 -17.19 -7.32 2.64
C GLY A 135 -18.41 -6.86 3.44
N LYS A 136 -18.48 -5.55 3.64
CA LYS A 136 -19.66 -4.84 4.08
C LYS A 136 -20.06 -3.88 2.98
N GLU A 137 -21.30 -4.00 2.52
CA GLU A 137 -21.86 -3.19 1.46
C GLU A 137 -22.40 -1.86 2.02
N TYR A 138 -22.29 -0.81 1.21
CA TYR A 138 -22.80 0.52 1.45
C TYR A 138 -23.41 1.03 0.15
N SER A 139 -24.60 1.62 0.23
CA SER A 139 -25.17 2.33 -0.91
C SER A 139 -24.48 3.69 -1.06
N TYR A 140 -24.59 4.32 -2.23
CA TYR A 140 -24.11 5.69 -2.40
C TYR A 140 -24.84 6.70 -1.50
N SER A 141 -26.07 6.40 -1.09
CA SER A 141 -26.79 7.20 -0.08
C SER A 141 -26.16 7.13 1.32
N ASP A 142 -25.29 6.15 1.58
CA ASP A 142 -24.51 6.06 2.82
C ASP A 142 -23.28 6.98 2.81
N ILE A 143 -22.99 7.65 1.70
CA ILE A 143 -21.89 8.60 1.60
C ILE A 143 -22.33 9.91 2.27
N LYS A 144 -21.58 10.28 3.31
CA LYS A 144 -21.80 11.52 4.06
C LYS A 144 -21.13 12.70 3.39
N ALA A 145 -19.88 12.52 2.97
CA ALA A 145 -19.10 13.58 2.34
C ALA A 145 -17.92 13.02 1.54
N LEU A 146 -17.49 13.79 0.55
CA LEU A 146 -16.22 13.62 -0.14
C LEU A 146 -15.19 14.58 0.43
N HIS A 147 -13.96 14.12 0.63
CA HIS A 147 -12.83 14.96 1.00
C HIS A 147 -11.75 14.80 -0.04
N THR A 148 -11.47 15.88 -0.76
CA THR A 148 -10.42 15.91 -1.79
C THR A 148 -9.41 16.99 -1.45
N GLY A 149 -8.17 16.80 -1.87
CA GLY A 149 -7.12 17.74 -1.52
C GLY A 149 -5.74 17.23 -1.89
N THR A 150 -4.72 17.95 -1.41
CA THR A 150 -3.33 17.50 -1.49
C THR A 150 -2.68 17.48 -0.12
N TYR A 151 -1.83 16.50 0.13
CA TYR A 151 -1.13 16.41 1.40
C TYR A 151 -0.13 17.55 1.57
N ASN A 152 -0.15 18.20 2.73
CA ASN A 152 0.72 19.33 3.04
C ASN A 152 2.11 18.93 3.57
N ARG A 153 2.31 17.64 3.89
CA ARG A 153 3.51 17.10 4.53
C ARG A 153 3.85 15.74 3.95
N THR A 154 5.14 15.54 3.66
CA THR A 154 5.69 14.21 3.39
C THR A 154 5.77 13.42 4.69
N ILE A 155 5.21 12.23 4.69
CA ILE A 155 5.44 11.21 5.72
C ILE A 155 6.14 10.05 5.03
N PRO A 156 7.43 9.81 5.33
CA PRO A 156 8.21 8.78 4.65
C PRO A 156 7.48 7.43 4.62
N PHE A 157 7.43 6.80 3.44
CA PHE A 157 6.79 5.49 3.20
C PHE A 157 5.26 5.43 3.40
N ILE A 158 4.61 6.58 3.58
CA ILE A 158 3.14 6.67 3.70
C ILE A 158 2.58 7.57 2.60
N ARG A 159 3.12 8.79 2.45
CA ARG A 159 2.63 9.77 1.48
C ARG A 159 3.61 10.91 1.26
N ASP A 160 3.54 11.55 0.11
CA ASP A 160 4.37 12.69 -0.24
C ASP A 160 3.60 14.02 -0.16
N LYS A 161 4.34 15.09 0.09
CA LYS A 161 3.79 16.45 0.00
C LYS A 161 3.37 16.74 -1.43
N GLY A 162 2.15 17.24 -1.61
CA GLY A 162 1.55 17.51 -2.92
C GLY A 162 0.83 16.33 -3.54
N GLU A 163 0.89 15.14 -2.92
CA GLU A 163 0.15 13.97 -3.38
C GLU A 163 -1.36 14.18 -3.19
N PHE A 164 -2.12 13.89 -4.24
CA PHE A 164 -3.57 13.98 -4.26
C PHE A 164 -4.22 12.89 -3.41
N TYR A 165 -5.26 13.25 -2.67
CA TYR A 165 -6.12 12.28 -1.99
C TYR A 165 -7.58 12.47 -2.40
N TYR A 166 -8.30 11.35 -2.40
CA TYR A 166 -9.74 11.29 -2.59
C TYR A 166 -10.32 10.35 -1.54
N ILE A 167 -11.02 10.91 -0.56
CA ILE A 167 -11.53 10.18 0.59
C ILE A 167 -13.05 10.26 0.62
N ILE A 168 -13.69 9.10 0.60
CA ILE A 168 -15.13 8.94 0.80
C ILE A 168 -15.37 8.75 2.31
N GLU A 169 -16.13 9.65 2.93
CA GLU A 169 -16.62 9.50 4.30
C GLU A 169 -18.04 8.94 4.28
N LEU A 170 -18.24 7.81 4.96
CA LEU A 170 -19.55 7.19 5.12
C LEU A 170 -20.28 7.73 6.37
N ASN A 171 -21.60 7.57 6.42
CA ASN A 171 -22.46 8.01 7.53
C ASN A 171 -22.05 7.45 8.90
N ASN A 172 -21.43 6.26 8.92
CA ASN A 172 -20.90 5.64 10.14
C ASN A 172 -19.51 6.16 10.55
N GLY A 173 -18.98 7.19 9.88
CA GLY A 173 -17.67 7.79 10.12
C GLY A 173 -16.49 7.04 9.50
N LYS A 174 -16.73 5.92 8.81
CA LYS A 174 -15.67 5.19 8.08
C LYS A 174 -15.17 6.05 6.92
N LYS A 175 -13.85 6.07 6.74
CA LYS A 175 -13.17 6.78 5.65
C LYS A 175 -12.52 5.77 4.71
N ILE A 176 -12.77 5.93 3.42
CA ILE A 176 -12.22 5.11 2.35
C ILE A 176 -11.36 6.01 1.49
N ASN A 177 -10.04 5.82 1.55
CA ASN A 177 -9.11 6.55 0.71
C ASN A 177 -8.88 5.77 -0.59
N LEU A 178 -9.04 6.44 -1.72
CA LEU A 178 -8.85 5.86 -3.04
C LEU A 178 -7.45 6.10 -3.62
N ALA A 179 -6.55 6.75 -2.88
CA ALA A 179 -5.19 7.05 -3.35
C ALA A 179 -4.39 5.80 -3.77
N ASN A 180 -4.55 4.70 -3.04
CA ASN A 180 -3.86 3.44 -3.32
C ASN A 180 -4.71 2.54 -4.22
N ILE A 181 -4.74 2.84 -5.50
CA ILE A 181 -5.55 2.12 -6.51
C ILE A 181 -4.98 0.71 -6.69
N GLY A 182 -5.83 -0.29 -6.46
CA GLY A 182 -5.52 -1.69 -6.76
C GLY A 182 -5.79 -2.02 -8.23
N GLY A 183 -6.79 -1.38 -8.83
CA GLY A 183 -7.10 -1.52 -10.25
C GLY A 183 -8.39 -0.82 -10.65
N VAL A 184 -8.56 -0.65 -11.96
CA VAL A 184 -9.73 -0.07 -12.61
C VAL A 184 -10.22 -1.05 -13.65
N LYS A 185 -11.55 -1.16 -13.81
CA LYS A 185 -12.15 -2.06 -14.79
C LYS A 185 -11.68 -1.73 -16.20
N ASP A 186 -11.44 -2.79 -16.97
CA ASP A 186 -10.92 -2.74 -18.34
C ASP A 186 -9.62 -1.95 -18.51
N HIS A 187 -8.84 -1.78 -17.44
CA HIS A 187 -7.56 -1.06 -17.44
C HIS A 187 -7.70 0.38 -17.97
N ARG A 188 -8.87 1.01 -17.75
CA ARG A 188 -9.12 2.41 -18.11
C ARG A 188 -8.19 3.36 -17.35
N ASP A 189 -8.04 4.59 -17.84
CA ASP A 189 -7.31 5.64 -17.11
C ASP A 189 -7.99 5.87 -15.76
N SER A 190 -7.22 5.68 -14.69
CA SER A 190 -7.72 5.83 -13.32
C SER A 190 -8.17 7.26 -13.01
N TRP A 191 -7.56 8.26 -13.64
CA TRP A 191 -7.98 9.65 -13.51
C TRP A 191 -9.31 9.93 -14.16
N LEU A 192 -9.56 9.36 -15.34
CA LEU A 192 -10.87 9.47 -15.98
C LEU A 192 -11.93 8.83 -15.09
N THR A 193 -11.62 7.67 -14.51
CA THR A 193 -12.52 6.97 -13.60
C THR A 193 -12.80 7.78 -12.33
N PHE A 194 -11.79 8.47 -11.78
CA PHE A 194 -12.00 9.42 -10.68
C PHE A 194 -12.95 10.54 -11.05
N MET A 195 -12.78 11.14 -12.23
CA MET A 195 -13.64 12.22 -12.69
C MET A 195 -15.09 11.76 -12.90
N GLU A 196 -15.29 10.57 -13.49
CA GLU A 196 -16.61 9.95 -13.65
C GLU A 196 -17.28 9.71 -12.29
N LEU A 197 -16.57 9.11 -11.33
CA LEU A 197 -17.08 8.86 -9.98
C LEU A 197 -17.41 10.17 -9.24
N ASP A 198 -16.53 11.15 -9.35
CA ASP A 198 -16.70 12.47 -8.73
C ASP A 198 -17.93 13.21 -9.27
N GLN A 199 -18.19 13.10 -10.58
CA GLN A 199 -19.41 13.62 -11.20
C GLN A 199 -20.65 12.90 -10.66
N VAL A 200 -20.65 11.56 -10.63
CA VAL A 200 -21.78 10.77 -10.10
C VAL A 200 -22.12 11.16 -8.67
N PHE A 201 -21.13 11.29 -7.79
CA PHE A 201 -21.39 11.68 -6.40
C PHE A 201 -21.86 13.13 -6.26
N THR A 202 -21.39 14.03 -7.11
CA THR A 202 -21.84 15.44 -7.13
C THR A 202 -23.28 15.55 -7.63
N GLU A 203 -23.68 14.75 -8.62
CA GLU A 203 -25.06 14.66 -9.11
C GLU A 203 -26.03 14.11 -8.05
N LEU A 204 -25.53 13.28 -7.12
CA LEU A 204 -26.26 12.77 -5.95
C LEU A 204 -26.30 13.72 -4.76
N ASP A 205 -25.89 14.98 -4.94
CA ASP A 205 -25.86 16.02 -3.90
C ASP A 205 -24.99 15.65 -2.68
N VAL A 206 -23.95 14.83 -2.87
CA VAL A 206 -22.99 14.51 -1.81
C VAL A 206 -22.13 15.74 -1.51
N VAL A 207 -22.07 16.12 -0.23
CA VAL A 207 -21.26 17.26 0.23
C VAL A 207 -19.78 17.01 -0.06
N LYS A 208 -19.12 17.97 -0.73
CA LYS A 208 -17.71 17.87 -1.09
C LYS A 208 -16.88 18.94 -0.40
N ASN A 209 -15.88 18.49 0.35
CA ASN A 209 -14.92 19.33 1.06
C ASN A 209 -13.59 19.32 0.31
N VAL A 210 -13.24 20.46 -0.28
CA VAL A 210 -12.00 20.63 -1.04
C VAL A 210 -10.96 21.36 -0.19
N ASP A 211 -9.83 20.70 0.13
CA ASP A 211 -8.66 21.36 0.73
C ASP A 211 -7.67 21.81 -0.36
N ALA A 212 -7.95 22.98 -0.93
CA ALA A 212 -7.13 23.63 -1.94
C ALA A 212 -6.11 24.62 -1.36
N LYS A 213 -5.96 24.72 -0.02
CA LYS A 213 -5.20 25.82 0.63
C LYS A 213 -3.75 25.98 0.14
N ASN A 214 -3.16 24.92 -0.38
CA ASN A 214 -1.79 24.93 -0.89
C ASN A 214 -1.68 24.46 -2.35
N PHE A 215 -2.80 24.40 -3.07
CA PHE A 215 -2.89 23.88 -4.43
C PHE A 215 -1.84 24.54 -5.34
N ASP A 216 -1.86 25.86 -5.44
CA ASP A 216 -0.90 26.56 -6.30
C ASP A 216 0.56 26.43 -5.85
N SER A 217 0.82 26.35 -4.54
CA SER A 217 2.19 26.23 -4.03
C SER A 217 2.80 24.84 -4.23
N HIS A 218 1.99 23.79 -4.13
CA HIS A 218 2.48 22.40 -4.20
C HIS A 218 2.45 21.86 -5.63
N LEU A 219 1.52 22.33 -6.47
CA LEU A 219 1.39 21.87 -7.85
C LEU A 219 2.11 22.74 -8.89
N LYS A 220 2.73 23.87 -8.52
CA LYS A 220 3.46 24.74 -9.47
C LYS A 220 4.53 24.01 -10.29
N ASN A 221 5.14 22.98 -9.71
CA ASN A 221 6.20 22.20 -10.33
C ASN A 221 5.71 20.84 -10.87
N LEU A 222 4.41 20.55 -10.78
CA LEU A 222 3.83 19.33 -11.34
C LEU A 222 3.51 19.54 -12.81
N ASP A 223 3.42 18.43 -13.54
CA ASP A 223 3.05 18.43 -14.94
C ASP A 223 1.68 19.13 -15.16
N PRO A 224 1.53 19.99 -16.18
CA PRO A 224 0.28 20.71 -16.44
C PRO A 224 -0.94 19.79 -16.59
N LEU A 225 -0.77 18.59 -17.15
CA LEU A 225 -1.85 17.61 -17.30
C LEU A 225 -2.31 17.12 -15.92
N TYR A 226 -1.37 16.81 -15.02
CA TYR A 226 -1.68 16.35 -13.67
C TYR A 226 -2.39 17.43 -12.85
N ARG A 227 -1.90 18.68 -12.96
CA ARG A 227 -2.53 19.83 -12.33
C ARG A 227 -3.96 20.05 -12.84
N GLY A 228 -4.16 19.99 -14.16
CA GLY A 228 -5.49 20.13 -14.77
C GLY A 228 -6.48 19.07 -14.31
N ARG A 229 -6.03 17.81 -14.18
CA ARG A 229 -6.87 16.71 -13.66
C ARG A 229 -7.35 16.97 -12.23
N ILE A 230 -6.48 17.42 -11.33
CA ILE A 230 -6.86 17.72 -9.95
C ILE A 230 -7.75 18.96 -9.88
N GLN A 231 -7.44 19.99 -10.69
CA GLN A 231 -8.25 21.20 -10.77
C GLN A 231 -9.69 20.89 -11.19
N ASN A 232 -9.88 20.05 -12.22
CA ASN A 232 -11.21 19.62 -12.66
C ASN A 232 -12.00 18.95 -11.52
N ILE A 233 -11.35 18.10 -10.74
CA ILE A 233 -11.99 17.49 -9.56
C ILE A 233 -12.30 18.57 -8.51
N PHE A 234 -11.42 19.54 -8.27
CA PHE A 234 -11.68 20.59 -7.27
C PHE A 234 -12.81 21.55 -7.66
N GLU A 235 -12.98 21.81 -8.96
CA GLU A 235 -13.98 22.71 -9.50
C GLU A 235 -15.36 22.05 -9.68
N ASN A 236 -15.41 20.72 -9.71
CA ASN A 236 -16.66 19.97 -9.76
C ASN A 236 -17.36 19.98 -8.39
N VAL A 237 -17.93 21.12 -8.03
CA VAL A 237 -18.68 21.36 -6.79
C VAL A 237 -20.04 21.95 -7.18
N LYS A 238 -21.10 21.48 -6.53
CA LYS A 238 -22.46 22.00 -6.70
C LYS A 238 -22.80 23.04 -5.64
#